data_AF-A0A2E8DCP4-F1
#
_entry.id   AF-A0A2E8DCP4-F1
#
_cell.length_a   1.000
_cell.length_b   1.000
_cell.length_c   1.000
_cell.angle_alpha   90.00
_cell.angle_beta   90.00
_cell.angle_gamma   90.00
#
_symmetry.space_group_name_H-M   'P 1'
#
loop_
_entity.id
_entity.type
_entity.pdbx_description
1 polymer ?
#
loop_
_entity_poly.entity_id
_entity_poly.type
_entity_poly.pdbx_seq_one_letter_code
_entity_poly.pdbx_strand_id
1 'polypeptide(L)'
;MNHVRIALFLFAWMVFLSGRSLSAKNALSLVGDGRALATIVIPDEPVPVHQFAAEELQYHIERSSGAKLPIRRERDVPMDDSGCVFLGPCRRAVQRGINAEGLPPNGFRIRLADGSLHLTGDDSNGPVIATNGIGSLHNNRTRVGTLFAVYEFLEVQLGVRWLCLVHPVR
;
A
#
# COMPACT_ATOMS: atom_id res chain seq x y z
N MET A 1 -13.58 36.11 -71.46
CA MET A 1 -12.80 34.96 -71.96
C MET A 1 -11.84 34.55 -70.85
N ASN A 2 -12.28 33.67 -69.94
CA ASN A 2 -11.98 32.23 -69.92
C ASN A 2 -10.50 31.99 -69.50
N HIS A 3 -10.09 31.29 -68.44
CA HIS A 3 -10.60 30.14 -67.70
C HIS A 3 -9.98 30.13 -66.26
N VAL A 4 -10.76 30.00 -65.19
CA VAL A 4 -10.85 28.83 -64.25
C VAL A 4 -9.59 27.93 -64.18
N ARG A 5 -9.01 27.70 -62.99
CA ARG A 5 -8.99 26.39 -62.26
C ARG A 5 -8.00 26.30 -61.06
N ILE A 6 -8.56 25.95 -59.89
CA ILE A 6 -8.13 24.86 -58.96
C ILE A 6 -6.80 25.11 -58.21
N ALA A 7 -6.84 25.62 -56.97
CA ALA A 7 -7.03 24.90 -55.71
C ALA A 7 -5.89 23.91 -55.36
N LEU A 8 -5.02 24.30 -54.42
CA LEU A 8 -4.28 23.36 -53.56
C LEU A 8 -4.01 24.05 -52.21
N PHE A 9 -5.03 24.03 -51.35
CA PHE A 9 -4.83 24.20 -49.91
C PHE A 9 -4.12 22.95 -49.42
N LEU A 10 -2.80 23.02 -49.26
CA LEU A 10 -2.03 22.03 -48.51
C LEU A 10 -2.40 22.20 -47.03
N PHE A 11 -3.49 21.55 -46.63
CA PHE A 11 -3.86 21.39 -45.23
C PHE A 11 -2.84 20.41 -44.63
N ALA A 12 -1.73 20.96 -44.13
CA ALA A 12 -0.78 20.20 -43.35
C ALA A 12 -1.53 19.64 -42.14
N TRP A 13 -1.83 18.34 -42.18
CA TRP A 13 -2.24 17.58 -41.01
C TRP A 13 -1.06 17.56 -40.04
N MET A 14 -1.00 18.59 -39.21
CA MET A 14 -0.21 18.55 -37.99
C MET A 14 -0.93 17.57 -37.08
N VAL A 15 -0.52 16.31 -37.15
CA VAL A 15 -0.88 15.31 -36.15
C VAL A 15 -0.35 15.86 -34.83
N PHE A 16 -1.25 16.42 -34.02
CA PHE A 16 -0.99 16.60 -32.60
C PHE A 16 -0.80 15.19 -32.04
N LEU A 17 0.44 14.69 -32.06
CA LEU A 17 0.88 13.71 -31.08
C LEU A 17 0.81 14.45 -29.75
N SER A 18 -0.37 14.50 -29.15
CA SER A 18 -0.53 14.70 -27.72
C SER A 18 0.14 13.50 -27.08
N GLY A 19 1.45 13.62 -26.87
CA GLY A 19 2.22 12.72 -26.04
C GLY A 19 1.51 12.67 -24.70
N ARG A 20 0.76 11.60 -24.45
CA ARG A 20 0.28 11.28 -23.12
C ARG A 20 1.54 11.03 -22.30
N SER A 21 1.99 12.06 -21.58
CA SER A 21 2.97 11.87 -20.53
C SER A 21 2.36 10.84 -19.58
N LEU A 22 2.89 9.62 -19.59
CA LEU A 22 2.63 8.65 -18.54
C LEU A 22 3.31 9.24 -17.29
N SER A 23 2.59 10.10 -16.56
CA SER A 23 3.05 10.54 -15.26
C SER A 23 2.94 9.33 -14.34
N ALA A 24 4.06 8.66 -14.10
CA ALA A 24 4.14 7.70 -13.00
C ALA A 24 3.69 8.44 -11.72
N LYS A 25 2.65 7.91 -11.06
CA LYS A 25 2.21 8.46 -9.78
C LYS A 25 3.25 8.08 -8.73
N ASN A 26 4.20 8.97 -8.49
CA ASN A 26 5.28 8.79 -7.52
C ASN A 26 4.86 9.09 -6.08
N ALA A 27 3.58 9.39 -5.84
CA ALA A 27 3.04 9.65 -4.52
C ALA A 27 1.63 9.07 -4.40
N LEU A 28 1.27 8.68 -3.18
CA LEU A 28 -0.06 8.22 -2.79
C LEU A 28 -0.53 9.06 -1.60
N SER A 29 -1.69 9.71 -1.75
CA SER A 29 -2.36 10.38 -0.63
C SER A 29 -3.26 9.40 0.10
N LEU A 30 -3.02 9.20 1.41
CA LEU A 30 -3.85 8.33 2.24
C LEU A 30 -5.09 9.05 2.77
N VAL A 31 -4.92 10.32 3.13
CA VAL A 31 -5.94 11.19 3.73
C VAL A 31 -5.81 12.60 3.14
N GLY A 32 -6.93 13.26 2.91
CA GLY A 32 -7.00 14.67 2.52
C GLY A 32 -8.24 15.32 3.11
N ASP A 33 -8.11 16.52 3.67
CA ASP A 33 -9.20 17.25 4.33
C ASP A 33 -9.97 16.41 5.37
N GLY A 34 -9.25 15.58 6.14
CA GLY A 34 -9.84 14.68 7.14
C GLY A 34 -10.67 13.53 6.57
N ARG A 35 -10.56 13.24 5.26
CA ARG A 35 -11.28 12.16 4.59
C ARG A 35 -10.32 11.10 4.06
N ALA A 36 -10.72 9.85 4.15
CA ALA A 36 -9.97 8.74 3.57
C ALA A 36 -9.92 8.89 2.04
N LEU A 37 -8.71 8.91 1.48
CA LEU A 37 -8.45 8.93 0.04
C LEU A 37 -7.91 7.59 -0.48
N ALA A 38 -7.51 6.70 0.45
CA ALA A 38 -7.00 5.38 0.14
C ALA A 38 -7.83 4.26 0.77
N THR A 39 -7.70 3.05 0.22
CA THR A 39 -8.28 1.81 0.76
C THR A 39 -7.17 0.86 1.17
N ILE A 40 -7.25 0.30 2.38
CA ILE A 40 -6.37 -0.78 2.81
C ILE A 40 -6.91 -2.09 2.25
N VAL A 41 -6.09 -2.82 1.52
CA VAL A 41 -6.46 -4.04 0.81
C VAL A 41 -5.64 -5.20 1.38
N ILE A 42 -6.34 -6.27 1.77
CA ILE A 42 -5.75 -7.50 2.27
C ILE A 42 -6.09 -8.68 1.36
N PRO A 43 -5.37 -9.81 1.44
CA PRO A 43 -5.62 -10.94 0.58
C PRO A 43 -7.02 -11.50 0.78
N ASP A 44 -7.49 -12.17 -0.26
CA ASP A 44 -8.76 -12.87 -0.30
C ASP A 44 -8.87 -13.99 0.73
N GLU A 45 -7.74 -14.60 1.06
CA GLU A 45 -7.56 -15.64 2.07
C GLU A 45 -6.43 -15.21 3.02
N PRO A 46 -6.71 -14.33 3.99
CA PRO A 46 -5.68 -13.80 4.87
C PRO A 46 -5.23 -14.86 5.87
N VAL A 47 -4.01 -14.73 6.37
CA VAL A 47 -3.65 -15.27 7.69
C VAL A 47 -3.81 -14.16 8.74
N PRO A 48 -3.88 -14.48 10.05
CA PRO A 48 -4.23 -13.50 11.09
C PRO A 48 -3.42 -12.20 11.07
N VAL A 49 -2.12 -12.26 10.71
CA VAL A 49 -1.27 -11.07 10.63
C VAL A 49 -1.73 -10.05 9.61
N HIS A 50 -2.36 -10.47 8.50
CA HIS A 50 -2.79 -9.52 7.46
C HIS A 50 -3.92 -8.62 7.95
N GLN A 51 -4.89 -9.21 8.66
CA GLN A 51 -5.98 -8.45 9.27
C GLN A 51 -5.44 -7.54 10.38
N PHE A 52 -4.58 -8.08 11.26
CA PHE A 52 -4.00 -7.30 12.36
C PHE A 52 -3.16 -6.12 11.86
N ALA A 53 -2.33 -6.34 10.83
CA ALA A 53 -1.54 -5.27 10.21
C ALA A 53 -2.42 -4.18 9.56
N ALA A 54 -3.54 -4.57 8.95
CA ALA A 54 -4.52 -3.62 8.40
C ALA A 54 -5.17 -2.76 9.50
N GLU A 55 -5.54 -3.40 10.61
CA GLU A 55 -6.13 -2.73 11.78
C GLU A 55 -5.13 -1.78 12.44
N GLU A 56 -3.87 -2.20 12.62
CA GLU A 56 -2.80 -1.35 13.14
C GLU A 56 -2.57 -0.12 12.25
N LEU A 57 -2.48 -0.32 10.93
CA LEU A 57 -2.33 0.79 9.99
C LEU A 57 -3.54 1.75 10.06
N GLN A 58 -4.75 1.21 10.00
CA GLN A 58 -6.00 1.98 10.08
C GLN A 58 -6.05 2.78 11.38
N TYR A 59 -5.78 2.14 12.52
CA TYR A 59 -5.81 2.76 13.83
C TYR A 59 -4.89 3.97 13.88
N HIS A 60 -3.62 3.82 13.49
CA HIS A 60 -2.65 4.91 13.58
C HIS A 60 -2.98 6.06 12.62
N ILE A 61 -3.51 5.76 11.42
CA ILE A 61 -3.97 6.81 10.50
C ILE A 61 -5.21 7.52 11.06
N GLU A 62 -6.20 6.79 11.57
CA GLU A 62 -7.41 7.37 12.16
C GLU A 62 -7.07 8.23 13.38
N ARG A 63 -6.17 7.78 14.25
CA ARG A 63 -5.73 8.51 15.43
C ARG A 63 -4.97 9.81 15.09
N SER A 64 -4.21 9.81 14.01
CA SER A 64 -3.41 10.98 13.60
C SER A 64 -4.17 11.97 12.73
N SER A 65 -5.18 11.52 11.98
CA SER A 65 -5.85 12.34 10.97
C SER A 65 -7.37 12.51 11.15
N GLY A 66 -7.99 11.71 12.03
CA GLY A 66 -9.45 11.60 12.15
C GLY A 66 -10.14 10.83 11.02
N ALA A 67 -9.41 10.40 9.98
CA ALA A 67 -9.95 9.68 8.84
C ALA A 67 -9.77 8.17 8.99
N LYS A 68 -10.87 7.42 8.87
CA LYS A 68 -10.84 5.96 8.88
C LYS A 68 -10.78 5.39 7.47
N LEU A 69 -9.63 4.83 7.10
CA LEU A 69 -9.48 4.16 5.80
C LEU A 69 -10.27 2.84 5.78
N PRO A 70 -11.06 2.54 4.73
CA PRO A 70 -11.74 1.25 4.63
C PRO A 70 -10.72 0.10 4.48
N ILE A 71 -11.01 -1.03 5.11
CA ILE A 71 -10.30 -2.31 4.90
C ILE A 71 -11.19 -3.19 4.00
N ARG A 72 -10.60 -3.75 2.94
CA ARG A 72 -11.30 -4.59 1.95
C ARG A 72 -10.49 -5.82 1.56
N ARG A 73 -11.19 -6.90 1.17
CA ARG A 73 -10.58 -8.03 0.47
C ARG A 73 -10.22 -7.59 -0.94
N GLU A 74 -9.17 -8.17 -1.48
CA GLU A 74 -8.71 -7.87 -2.83
C GLU A 74 -9.77 -8.11 -3.92
N ARG A 75 -10.62 -9.13 -3.77
CA ARG A 75 -11.74 -9.40 -4.69
C ARG A 75 -12.80 -8.29 -4.72
N ASP A 76 -12.92 -7.51 -3.66
CA ASP A 76 -13.97 -6.48 -3.49
C ASP A 76 -13.52 -5.11 -4.00
N VAL A 77 -12.26 -4.97 -4.43
CA VAL A 77 -11.69 -3.70 -4.90
C VAL A 77 -11.75 -3.65 -6.42
N PRO A 78 -12.15 -2.51 -7.04
CA PRO A 78 -12.08 -2.33 -8.49
C PRO A 78 -10.69 -2.64 -9.07
N MET A 79 -10.61 -2.91 -10.38
CA MET A 79 -9.34 -3.17 -11.06
C MET A 79 -8.42 -1.94 -11.16
N ASP A 80 -8.96 -0.73 -10.93
CA ASP A 80 -8.13 0.46 -10.76
C ASP A 80 -7.51 0.43 -9.36
N ASP A 81 -6.21 0.17 -9.31
CA ASP A 81 -5.44 0.04 -8.08
C ASP A 81 -5.03 1.40 -7.49
N SER A 82 -5.22 2.51 -8.24
CA SER A 82 -4.84 3.85 -7.78
C SER A 82 -5.55 4.17 -6.47
N GLY A 83 -4.80 4.51 -5.42
CA GLY A 83 -5.38 4.77 -4.10
C GLY A 83 -5.44 3.54 -3.19
N CYS A 84 -4.79 2.44 -3.52
CA CYS A 84 -4.77 1.24 -2.68
C CYS A 84 -3.47 1.12 -1.86
N VAL A 85 -3.61 0.60 -0.64
CA VAL A 85 -2.50 0.12 0.20
C VAL A 85 -2.67 -1.38 0.38
N PHE A 86 -1.92 -2.18 -0.38
CA PHE A 86 -1.95 -3.64 -0.33
C PHE A 86 -1.05 -4.16 0.79
N LEU A 87 -1.60 -4.98 1.68
CA LEU A 87 -0.88 -5.62 2.78
C LEU A 87 -0.83 -7.14 2.57
N GLY A 88 0.36 -7.74 2.67
CA GLY A 88 0.55 -9.18 2.52
C GLY A 88 0.64 -9.64 1.05
N PRO A 89 0.44 -10.95 0.78
CA PRO A 89 0.61 -11.54 -0.55
C PRO A 89 -0.64 -11.35 -1.44
N CYS A 90 -1.06 -10.10 -1.68
CA CYS A 90 -2.13 -9.80 -2.63
C CYS A 90 -1.74 -10.20 -4.06
N ARG A 91 -2.66 -10.78 -4.82
CA ARG A 91 -2.45 -11.26 -6.21
C ARG A 91 -1.89 -10.15 -7.11
N ARG A 92 -2.40 -8.93 -6.97
CA ARG A 92 -1.96 -7.72 -7.71
C ARG A 92 -0.54 -7.29 -7.37
N ALA A 93 -0.08 -7.52 -6.14
CA ALA A 93 1.31 -7.29 -5.74
C ALA A 93 2.22 -8.36 -6.38
N VAL A 94 1.82 -9.64 -6.29
CA VAL A 94 2.55 -10.78 -6.86
C VAL A 94 2.71 -10.65 -8.37
N GLN A 95 1.68 -10.22 -9.10
CA GLN A 95 1.73 -9.99 -10.55
C GLN A 95 2.77 -8.93 -10.97
N ARG A 96 3.10 -8.01 -10.06
CA ARG A 96 4.12 -6.97 -10.25
C ARG A 96 5.51 -7.39 -9.74
N GLY A 97 5.67 -8.66 -9.36
CA GLY A 97 6.89 -9.17 -8.73
C GLY A 97 7.14 -8.63 -7.31
N ILE A 98 6.09 -8.10 -6.66
CA ILE A 98 6.16 -7.63 -5.27
C ILE A 98 5.58 -8.74 -4.40
N ASN A 99 6.45 -9.65 -3.98
CA ASN A 99 6.10 -10.82 -3.17
C ASN A 99 7.07 -10.97 -1.99
N ALA A 100 6.94 -12.04 -1.21
CA ALA A 100 7.83 -12.34 -0.08
C ALA A 100 9.03 -13.24 -0.44
N GLU A 101 9.19 -13.61 -1.71
CA GLU A 101 10.18 -14.60 -2.14
C GLU A 101 11.61 -14.13 -1.85
N GLY A 102 12.43 -15.00 -1.27
CA GLY A 102 13.82 -14.69 -0.92
C GLY A 102 13.98 -13.72 0.25
N LEU A 103 12.90 -13.35 0.95
CA LEU A 103 13.02 -12.62 2.21
C LEU A 103 13.50 -13.56 3.34
N PRO A 104 14.36 -13.07 4.26
CA PRO A 104 14.65 -13.81 5.47
C PRO A 104 13.37 -13.92 6.33
N PRO A 105 13.37 -14.78 7.37
CA PRO A 105 12.27 -14.84 8.33
C PRO A 105 11.87 -13.46 8.87
N ASN A 106 10.57 -13.13 8.83
CA ASN A 106 10.03 -11.79 9.17
C ASN A 106 10.49 -10.63 8.28
N GLY A 107 11.24 -10.91 7.22
CA GLY A 107 11.65 -9.90 6.26
C GLY A 107 10.45 -9.31 5.52
N PHE A 108 10.59 -8.09 5.03
CA PHE A 108 9.53 -7.39 4.32
C PHE A 108 10.03 -6.53 3.16
N ARG A 109 9.08 -6.09 2.33
CA ARG A 109 9.26 -5.15 1.22
C ARG A 109 8.16 -4.09 1.26
N ILE A 110 8.56 -2.84 1.09
CA ILE A 110 7.66 -1.70 0.93
C ILE A 110 7.93 -1.10 -0.46
N ARG A 111 6.91 -0.99 -1.31
CA ARG A 111 7.06 -0.43 -2.65
C ARG A 111 5.82 0.35 -3.07
N LEU A 112 6.03 1.58 -3.52
CA LEU A 112 5.02 2.34 -4.26
C LEU A 112 5.17 2.03 -5.75
N ALA A 113 4.10 1.59 -6.39
CA ALA A 113 4.05 1.30 -7.82
C ALA A 113 2.68 1.68 -8.38
N ASP A 114 2.65 2.37 -9.52
CA ASP A 114 1.42 2.74 -10.23
C ASP A 114 0.36 3.49 -9.39
N GLY A 115 0.79 4.24 -8.37
CA GLY A 115 -0.13 4.94 -7.45
C GLY A 115 -0.75 4.04 -6.38
N SER A 116 -0.17 2.87 -6.14
CA SER A 116 -0.54 1.94 -5.08
C SER A 116 0.67 1.59 -4.22
N LEU A 117 0.46 1.51 -2.92
CA LEU A 117 1.50 1.16 -1.96
C LEU A 117 1.37 -0.33 -1.60
N HIS A 118 2.48 -1.05 -1.61
CA HIS A 118 2.53 -2.49 -1.35
C HIS A 118 3.46 -2.75 -0.16
N LEU A 119 2.94 -3.38 0.88
CA LEU A 119 3.67 -3.79 2.07
C LEU A 119 3.51 -5.31 2.20
N THR A 120 4.54 -6.05 1.82
CA THR A 120 4.51 -7.52 1.79
C THR A 120 5.67 -8.07 2.60
N GLY A 121 5.41 -9.03 3.48
CA GLY A 121 6.47 -9.72 4.22
C GLY A 121 6.33 -11.22 4.24
N ASP A 122 7.38 -11.87 4.75
CA ASP A 122 7.36 -13.29 5.09
C ASP A 122 6.50 -13.50 6.34
N ASP A 123 5.34 -14.11 6.11
CA ASP A 123 4.31 -14.35 7.11
C ASP A 123 4.10 -15.86 7.29
N SER A 124 3.65 -16.26 8.49
CA SER A 124 3.13 -17.61 8.73
C SER A 124 1.76 -17.56 9.36
N ASN A 125 0.97 -18.61 9.20
CA ASN A 125 -0.27 -18.73 9.94
C ASN A 125 0.03 -18.97 11.44
N GLY A 126 -0.71 -18.30 12.32
CA GLY A 126 -0.52 -18.38 13.77
C GLY A 126 -0.99 -17.12 14.50
N PRO A 127 -0.93 -17.11 15.85
CA PRO A 127 -1.25 -15.93 16.64
C PRO A 127 -0.24 -14.81 16.36
N VAL A 128 -0.74 -13.58 16.16
CA VAL A 128 0.09 -12.41 15.83
C VAL A 128 0.90 -11.92 17.03
N ILE A 129 0.38 -12.12 18.24
CA ILE A 129 1.02 -11.76 19.50
C ILE A 129 1.06 -13.02 20.37
N ALA A 130 2.20 -13.30 21.02
CA ALA A 130 2.32 -14.45 21.90
C ALA A 130 1.39 -14.29 23.12
N THR A 131 0.54 -15.29 23.35
CA THR A 131 -0.49 -15.31 24.40
C THR A 131 0.04 -15.76 25.76
N ASN A 132 1.36 -15.83 25.96
CA ASN A 132 1.99 -16.18 27.23
C ASN A 132 1.89 -15.05 28.30
N GLY A 133 0.81 -14.26 28.28
CA GLY A 133 0.43 -13.31 29.32
C GLY A 133 1.04 -11.91 29.24
N ILE A 134 1.99 -11.65 28.32
CA ILE A 134 2.72 -10.36 28.28
C ILE A 134 2.54 -9.63 26.93
N GLY A 135 1.63 -10.08 26.05
CA GLY A 135 1.31 -9.36 24.82
C GLY A 135 2.55 -8.98 23.99
N SER A 136 3.53 -9.88 23.90
CA SER A 136 4.88 -9.56 23.43
C SER A 136 5.22 -10.30 22.15
N LEU A 137 5.81 -9.57 21.19
CA LEU A 137 6.36 -10.16 19.96
C LEU A 137 7.66 -10.95 20.20
N HIS A 138 8.36 -10.69 21.31
CA HIS A 138 9.66 -11.29 21.64
C HIS A 138 9.65 -12.83 21.74
N ASN A 139 8.51 -13.43 22.08
CA ASN A 139 8.35 -14.89 22.12
C ASN A 139 7.40 -15.39 21.03
N ASN A 140 7.07 -14.55 20.05
CA ASN A 140 6.20 -14.96 18.97
C ASN A 140 6.96 -15.87 17.99
N ARG A 141 6.41 -17.06 17.76
CA ARG A 141 6.92 -18.02 16.77
C ARG A 141 6.25 -17.86 15.40
N THR A 142 5.17 -17.08 15.34
CA THR A 142 4.51 -16.71 14.09
C THR A 142 5.36 -15.67 13.39
N ARG A 143 5.65 -15.88 12.10
CA ARG A 143 6.30 -14.88 11.27
C ARG A 143 5.28 -13.83 10.85
N VAL A 144 5.65 -12.56 11.01
CA VAL A 144 4.76 -11.40 10.92
C VAL A 144 5.38 -10.27 10.08
N GLY A 145 6.11 -10.61 9.02
CA GLY A 145 6.84 -9.64 8.20
C GLY A 145 5.95 -8.51 7.67
N THR A 146 4.70 -8.79 7.27
CA THR A 146 3.78 -7.75 6.81
C THR A 146 3.44 -6.73 7.91
N LEU A 147 3.33 -7.17 9.18
CA LEU A 147 3.14 -6.25 10.30
C LEU A 147 4.36 -5.36 10.51
N PHE A 148 5.58 -5.91 10.39
CA PHE A 148 6.79 -5.11 10.46
C PHE A 148 6.92 -4.10 9.33
N ALA A 149 6.46 -4.44 8.12
CA ALA A 149 6.35 -3.48 7.03
C ALA A 149 5.44 -2.29 7.39
N VAL A 150 4.31 -2.57 8.07
CA VAL A 150 3.38 -1.53 8.53
C VAL A 150 4.03 -0.66 9.60
N TYR A 151 4.71 -1.25 10.58
CA TYR A 151 5.39 -0.48 11.62
C TYR A 151 6.55 0.37 11.10
N GLU A 152 7.35 -0.18 10.17
CA GLU A 152 8.38 0.58 9.46
C GLU A 152 7.77 1.76 8.70
N PHE A 153 6.67 1.53 7.96
CA PHE A 153 5.98 2.60 7.24
C PHE A 153 5.45 3.70 8.18
N LEU A 154 4.79 3.31 9.27
CA LEU A 154 4.27 4.23 10.27
C LEU A 154 5.38 5.05 10.93
N GLU A 155 6.50 4.43 11.26
CA GLU A 155 7.65 5.11 11.85
C GLU A 155 8.30 6.09 10.86
N VAL A 156 8.62 5.62 9.65
CA VAL A 156 9.42 6.39 8.70
C VAL A 156 8.59 7.46 7.99
N GLN A 157 7.35 7.16 7.61
CA GLN A 157 6.53 8.06 6.79
C GLN A 157 5.55 8.90 7.62
N LEU A 158 5.06 8.39 8.76
CA LEU A 158 4.13 9.11 9.63
C LEU A 158 4.79 9.62 10.92
N GLY A 159 6.06 9.27 11.18
CA GLY A 159 6.79 9.73 12.35
C GLY A 159 6.32 9.11 13.67
N VAL A 160 5.59 7.98 13.62
CA VAL A 160 5.17 7.25 14.82
C VAL A 160 6.39 6.76 15.59
N ARG A 161 6.38 6.89 16.92
CA ARG A 161 7.49 6.47 17.80
C ARG A 161 7.02 5.47 18.84
N TRP A 162 7.78 4.38 18.94
CA TRP A 162 7.51 3.28 19.86
C TRP A 162 8.27 3.51 21.18
N LEU A 163 7.61 4.12 22.16
CA LEU A 163 8.22 4.41 23.46
C LEU A 163 8.06 3.21 24.40
N CYS A 164 9.18 2.58 24.76
CA CYS A 164 9.22 1.65 25.88
C CYS A 164 9.40 2.44 27.18
N LEU A 165 8.41 2.40 28.07
CA LEU A 165 8.59 2.87 29.43
C LEU A 165 9.48 1.88 30.17
N VAL A 166 10.76 2.23 30.32
CA VAL A 166 11.66 1.51 31.21
C VAL A 166 11.43 2.08 32.61
N HIS A 167 10.67 1.37 33.45
CA HIS A 167 10.62 1.74 34.87
C HIS A 167 12.01 1.53 35.46
N PRO A 168 12.64 2.55 36.06
CA PRO A 168 13.88 2.33 36.79
C PRO A 168 13.56 1.40 37.96
N VAL A 169 14.29 0.28 38.04
CA VAL A 169 14.28 -0.58 39.22
C VAL A 169 14.82 0.27 40.37
N ARG A 170 13.97 0.53 41.38
CA ARG A 170 14.39 1.15 42.64
C ARG A 170 14.99 0.12 43.56
#